data_AF-A0A2N5TRH6-F1
#
_entry.id   AF-A0A2N5TRH6-F1
#
_cell.length_a   1.000
_cell.length_b   1.000
_cell.length_c   1.000
_cell.angle_alpha   90.00
_cell.angle_beta   90.00
_cell.angle_gamma   90.00
#
_symmetry.space_group_name_H-M   'P 1'
#
loop_
_entity.id
_entity.type
_entity.pdbx_description
1 polymer ?
#
loop_
_entity_poly.entity_id
_entity_poly.type
_entity_poly.pdbx_seq_one_letter_code
_entity_poly.pdbx_strand_id
1 'polypeptide(L)'
;MIHAVATKVESKRAVYQILQAQNPHQSGEKYTEDFLRAQWQQQRHFEINIKTADREKQEQQAQFHERDEALKTLAKDGQRNPEKEKALGLLWSAKCALHKCAVKIQGETQPLRDSKSRGERLGTVLKEKIFEALGRRRKTVVKVLNTFCNRRKDYLTKYAPDQLGLPENRAITYDEFTKLQLDDPFWNDAYLSFSKDPWAVDPTVQTGIHALLRMDCANEELVQLTNELRRCVSWGIHL
;
A
#
# COMPACT_ATOMS: atom_id res chain seq x y z
N MET A 1 15.62 17.19 11.31
CA MET A 1 14.84 17.89 12.36
C MET A 1 13.83 18.89 11.78
N ILE A 2 14.23 19.88 10.98
CA ILE A 2 13.31 20.89 10.40
C ILE A 2 12.16 20.24 9.60
N HIS A 3 12.47 19.26 8.75
CA HIS A 3 11.46 18.55 7.94
C HIS A 3 10.47 17.75 8.81
N ALA A 4 10.95 17.00 9.81
CA ALA A 4 10.11 16.24 10.74
C ALA A 4 9.17 17.15 11.54
N VAL A 5 9.68 18.30 12.02
CA VAL A 5 8.88 19.30 12.72
C VAL A 5 7.82 19.91 11.80
N ALA A 6 8.18 20.30 10.57
CA ALA A 6 7.23 20.84 9.61
C ALA A 6 6.12 19.83 9.28
N THR A 7 6.50 18.58 8.99
CA THR A 7 5.58 17.47 8.73
C THR A 7 4.63 17.23 9.89
N LYS A 8 5.13 17.28 11.14
CA LYS A 8 4.31 17.16 12.35
C LYS A 8 3.29 18.29 12.47
N VAL A 9 3.70 19.54 12.23
CA VAL A 9 2.81 20.71 12.32
C VAL A 9 1.69 20.63 11.29
N GLU A 10 2.03 20.30 10.04
CA GLU A 10 1.06 20.15 8.95
C GLU A 10 0.07 19.01 9.22
N SER A 11 0.58 17.85 9.64
CA SER A 11 -0.24 16.69 9.95
C SER A 11 -1.17 16.96 11.14
N LYS A 12 -0.66 17.59 12.20
CA LYS A 12 -1.46 17.98 13.37
C LYS A 12 -2.59 18.94 13.01
N ARG A 13 -2.34 19.89 12.10
CA ARG A 13 -3.37 20.79 11.60
C ARG A 13 -4.45 20.03 10.82
N ALA A 14 -4.05 19.12 9.94
CA ALA A 14 -4.98 18.30 9.17
C ALA A 14 -5.85 17.40 10.08
N VAL A 15 -5.25 16.74 11.08
CA VAL A 15 -5.99 15.97 12.09
C VAL A 15 -7.00 16.85 12.80
N TYR A 16 -6.58 18.02 13.31
CA TYR A 16 -7.48 18.93 14.01
C TYR A 16 -8.68 19.35 13.17
N GLN A 17 -8.48 19.66 11.89
CA GLN A 17 -9.58 20.02 10.99
C GLN A 17 -10.60 18.89 10.84
N ILE A 18 -10.13 17.65 10.72
CA ILE A 18 -10.98 16.47 10.55
C ILE A 18 -11.76 16.16 11.83
N LEU A 19 -11.14 16.31 13.00
CA LEU A 19 -11.81 16.13 14.30
C LEU A 19 -12.91 17.17 14.57
N GLN A 20 -12.95 18.27 13.82
CA GLN A 20 -14.05 19.24 13.90
C GLN A 20 -15.22 18.92 12.98
N ALA A 21 -15.04 18.05 11.98
CA ALA A 21 -16.07 17.65 11.05
C ALA A 21 -17.05 16.64 11.68
N GLN A 22 -18.30 16.69 11.21
CA GLN A 22 -19.33 15.73 11.60
C GLN A 22 -19.00 14.33 11.06
N ASN A 23 -19.13 13.31 11.89
CA ASN A 23 -18.90 11.93 11.48
C ASN A 23 -20.23 11.32 10.97
N PRO A 24 -20.40 11.08 9.66
CA PRO A 24 -21.61 10.44 9.13
C PRO A 24 -21.73 8.96 9.55
N HIS A 25 -20.67 8.36 10.10
CA HIS A 25 -20.63 6.96 10.53
C HIS A 25 -20.96 6.76 12.01
N GLN A 26 -21.13 7.84 12.78
CA GLN A 26 -21.56 7.81 14.19
C GLN A 26 -22.58 8.92 14.44
N SER A 27 -23.81 8.55 14.80
CA SER A 27 -24.94 9.48 14.87
C SER A 27 -24.69 10.61 15.88
N GLY A 28 -24.64 11.85 15.40
CA GLY A 28 -24.54 13.06 16.22
C GLY A 28 -23.15 13.36 16.79
N GLU A 29 -22.12 12.61 16.39
CA GLU A 29 -20.75 12.78 16.89
C GLU A 29 -19.82 13.34 15.81
N LYS A 30 -18.79 14.06 16.25
CA LYS A 30 -17.67 14.47 15.39
C LYS A 30 -16.69 13.30 15.21
N TYR A 31 -15.80 13.39 14.22
CA TYR A 31 -14.72 12.42 14.13
C TYR A 31 -13.84 12.44 15.38
N THR A 32 -13.43 11.26 15.84
CA THR A 32 -12.52 11.08 16.96
C THR A 32 -11.25 10.40 16.50
N GLU A 33 -10.13 10.64 17.21
CA GLU A 33 -8.89 9.91 16.94
C GLU A 33 -9.10 8.40 17.13
N ASP A 34 -9.87 8.00 18.15
CA ASP A 34 -10.18 6.61 18.43
C ASP A 34 -10.94 5.93 17.28
N PHE A 35 -11.93 6.61 16.70
CA PHE A 35 -12.64 6.11 15.52
C PHE A 35 -11.68 5.90 14.34
N LEU A 36 -10.86 6.90 14.01
CA LEU A 36 -9.92 6.81 12.90
C LEU A 36 -8.85 5.74 13.15
N ARG A 37 -8.37 5.58 14.39
CA ARG A 37 -7.44 4.51 14.78
C ARG A 37 -8.11 3.13 14.68
N ALA A 38 -9.37 2.99 15.08
CA ALA A 38 -10.12 1.74 14.93
C ALA A 38 -10.32 1.38 13.44
N GLN A 39 -10.67 2.37 12.61
CA GLN A 39 -10.78 2.23 11.17
C GLN A 39 -9.44 1.80 10.53
N TRP A 40 -8.32 2.39 10.95
CA TRP A 40 -6.99 1.94 10.54
C TRP A 40 -6.67 0.50 10.96
N GLN A 41 -7.03 0.09 12.19
CA GLN A 41 -6.83 -1.29 12.64
C GLN A 41 -7.65 -2.28 11.83
N GLN A 42 -8.87 -1.92 11.43
CA GLN A 42 -9.72 -2.73 10.55
C GLN A 42 -9.09 -2.87 9.16
N GLN A 43 -8.62 -1.77 8.56
CA GLN A 43 -7.87 -1.81 7.30
C GLN A 43 -6.66 -2.76 7.41
N ARG A 44 -5.85 -2.61 8.46
CA ARG A 44 -4.68 -3.46 8.68
C ARG A 44 -5.02 -4.93 8.87
N HIS A 45 -6.06 -5.23 9.66
CA HIS A 45 -6.53 -6.61 9.83
C HIS A 45 -6.99 -7.19 8.50
N PHE A 46 -7.74 -6.42 7.72
CA PHE A 46 -8.20 -6.84 6.40
C PHE A 46 -7.02 -7.11 5.46
N GLU A 47 -6.03 -6.23 5.39
CA GLU A 47 -4.82 -6.44 4.59
C GLU A 47 -3.99 -7.65 5.05
N ILE A 48 -3.87 -7.87 6.36
CA ILE A 48 -3.16 -9.03 6.92
C ILE A 48 -3.94 -10.31 6.58
N ASN A 49 -5.24 -10.34 6.86
CA ASN A 49 -6.11 -11.47 6.60
C ASN A 49 -6.16 -11.83 5.11
N ILE A 50 -6.11 -10.86 4.20
CA ILE A 50 -5.98 -11.16 2.78
C ILE A 50 -4.59 -11.72 2.46
N LYS A 51 -3.51 -11.20 3.07
CA LYS A 51 -2.15 -11.75 2.86
C LYS A 51 -2.00 -13.19 3.38
N THR A 52 -2.61 -13.53 4.52
CA THR A 52 -2.66 -14.90 5.05
C THR A 52 -3.62 -15.77 4.27
N ALA A 53 -4.81 -15.28 3.93
CA ALA A 53 -5.75 -15.99 3.07
C ALA A 53 -5.17 -16.23 1.67
N ASP A 54 -4.38 -15.33 1.08
CA ASP A 54 -3.71 -15.57 -0.20
C ASP A 54 -2.63 -16.66 -0.08
N ARG A 55 -1.95 -16.78 1.07
CA ARG A 55 -0.96 -17.83 1.33
C ARG A 55 -1.65 -19.19 1.54
N GLU A 56 -2.68 -19.22 2.36
CA GLU A 56 -3.51 -20.40 2.62
C GLU A 56 -4.31 -20.80 1.39
N LYS A 57 -4.75 -19.85 0.56
CA LYS A 57 -5.49 -20.10 -0.70
C LYS A 57 -4.55 -20.46 -1.83
N GLN A 58 -3.25 -20.16 -1.78
CA GLN A 58 -2.24 -20.78 -2.65
C GLN A 58 -2.01 -22.25 -2.29
N GLU A 59 -1.90 -22.56 -1.00
CA GLU A 59 -1.79 -23.94 -0.49
C GLU A 59 -3.09 -24.74 -0.71
N GLN A 60 -4.24 -24.10 -0.50
CA GLN A 60 -5.55 -24.68 -0.76
C GLN A 60 -5.88 -24.72 -2.24
N GLN A 61 -5.49 -23.78 -3.11
CA GLN A 61 -5.71 -23.91 -4.57
C GLN A 61 -4.95 -25.09 -5.19
N ALA A 62 -3.78 -25.45 -4.63
CA ALA A 62 -3.08 -26.67 -5.00
C ALA A 62 -3.87 -27.95 -4.58
N GLN A 63 -4.67 -27.87 -3.51
CA GLN A 63 -5.53 -28.96 -3.03
C GLN A 63 -7.01 -28.86 -3.51
N PHE A 64 -7.46 -27.70 -3.98
CA PHE A 64 -8.85 -27.41 -4.38
C PHE A 64 -9.11 -27.74 -5.85
N HIS A 65 -8.09 -27.82 -6.70
CA HIS A 65 -8.26 -28.37 -8.05
C HIS A 65 -8.77 -29.83 -8.03
N GLU A 66 -8.62 -30.54 -6.90
CA GLU A 66 -9.24 -31.85 -6.64
C GLU A 66 -10.68 -31.77 -6.09
N ARG A 67 -11.13 -30.63 -5.54
CA ARG A 67 -12.43 -30.45 -4.85
C ARG A 67 -13.43 -29.51 -5.56
N ASP A 68 -13.02 -28.79 -6.60
CA ASP A 68 -13.84 -27.83 -7.36
C ASP A 68 -15.03 -28.50 -8.10
N GLU A 69 -14.95 -29.81 -8.35
CA GLU A 69 -16.04 -30.63 -8.89
C GLU A 69 -17.23 -30.77 -7.91
N ALA A 70 -17.00 -30.69 -6.59
CA ALA A 70 -18.00 -31.06 -5.59
C ALA A 70 -18.90 -29.92 -5.10
N LEU A 71 -18.53 -28.64 -5.32
CA LEU A 71 -19.22 -27.49 -4.71
C LEU A 71 -20.13 -26.70 -5.67
N LYS A 72 -20.20 -27.08 -6.95
CA LYS A 72 -21.20 -26.54 -7.90
C LYS A 72 -22.65 -26.78 -7.47
N THR A 73 -22.89 -27.62 -6.47
CA THR A 73 -24.21 -28.06 -5.98
C THR A 73 -24.85 -27.16 -4.91
N LEU A 74 -24.20 -26.13 -4.37
CA LEU A 74 -24.70 -25.40 -3.18
C LEU A 74 -25.00 -23.90 -3.35
N ALA A 75 -24.96 -23.35 -4.57
CA ALA A 75 -25.22 -21.93 -4.80
C ALA A 75 -26.73 -21.58 -4.79
N LYS A 76 -27.29 -21.28 -3.61
CA LYS A 76 -28.54 -20.52 -3.45
C LYS A 76 -28.33 -19.36 -2.48
N ASP A 77 -28.05 -18.17 -3.02
CA ASP A 77 -28.69 -16.93 -2.56
C ASP A 77 -28.39 -15.77 -3.54
N GLY A 78 -29.46 -15.08 -3.95
CA GLY A 78 -29.59 -14.31 -5.19
C GLY A 78 -29.00 -12.89 -5.21
N GLN A 79 -27.91 -12.62 -4.51
CA GLN A 79 -27.26 -11.29 -4.55
C GLN A 79 -25.74 -11.31 -4.59
N ARG A 80 -25.13 -12.49 -4.62
CA ARG A 80 -23.69 -12.64 -4.73
C ARG A 80 -23.31 -12.86 -6.19
N ASN A 81 -22.42 -12.04 -6.74
CA ASN A 81 -21.82 -12.31 -8.06
C ASN A 81 -20.45 -12.98 -7.83
N PRO A 82 -20.37 -14.32 -7.77
CA PRO A 82 -19.14 -15.03 -7.47
C PRO A 82 -18.06 -14.78 -8.53
N GLU A 83 -18.46 -14.49 -9.77
CA GLU A 83 -17.51 -14.13 -10.83
C GLU A 83 -16.87 -12.76 -10.58
N LYS A 84 -17.67 -11.76 -10.17
CA LYS A 84 -17.17 -10.42 -9.84
C LYS A 84 -16.20 -10.49 -8.66
N GLU A 85 -16.55 -11.25 -7.63
CA GLU A 85 -15.69 -11.43 -6.46
C GLU A 85 -14.39 -12.17 -6.80
N LYS A 86 -14.48 -13.22 -7.64
CA LYS A 86 -13.30 -13.95 -8.11
C LYS A 86 -12.39 -13.06 -8.94
N ALA A 87 -12.94 -12.27 -9.86
CA ALA A 87 -12.20 -11.33 -10.69
C ALA A 87 -11.49 -10.26 -9.84
N LEU A 88 -12.20 -9.70 -8.85
CA LEU A 88 -11.65 -8.74 -7.91
C LEU A 88 -10.51 -9.35 -7.07
N GLY A 89 -10.67 -10.59 -6.61
CA GLY A 89 -9.66 -11.28 -5.81
C GLY A 89 -8.39 -11.59 -6.60
N LEU A 90 -8.55 -11.98 -7.88
CA LEU A 90 -7.41 -12.16 -8.78
C LEU A 90 -6.71 -10.83 -9.06
N LEU A 91 -7.44 -9.74 -9.27
CA LEU A 91 -6.87 -8.41 -9.47
C LEU A 91 -6.06 -7.97 -8.24
N TRP A 92 -6.62 -8.11 -7.05
CA TRP A 92 -5.95 -7.81 -5.79
C TRP A 92 -4.66 -8.65 -5.60
N SER A 93 -4.74 -9.96 -5.82
CA SER A 93 -3.57 -10.85 -5.73
C SER A 93 -2.43 -10.42 -6.67
N ALA A 94 -2.77 -10.00 -7.90
CA ALA A 94 -1.79 -9.48 -8.84
C ALA A 94 -1.17 -8.15 -8.37
N LYS A 95 -1.96 -7.27 -7.76
CA LYS A 95 -1.45 -6.02 -7.17
C LYS A 95 -0.53 -6.28 -5.99
N CYS A 96 -0.90 -7.19 -5.08
CA CYS A 96 -0.04 -7.59 -3.97
C CYS A 96 1.31 -8.14 -4.45
N ALA A 97 1.31 -8.97 -5.50
CA ALA A 97 2.53 -9.46 -6.13
C ALA A 97 3.37 -8.31 -6.72
N LEU A 98 2.72 -7.33 -7.34
CA LEU A 98 3.37 -6.14 -7.89
C LEU A 98 3.99 -5.26 -6.78
N HIS A 99 3.28 -5.08 -5.67
CA HIS A 99 3.77 -4.34 -4.49
C HIS A 99 4.99 -5.03 -3.87
N LYS A 100 4.98 -6.36 -3.73
CA LYS A 100 6.17 -7.13 -3.30
C LYS A 100 7.37 -6.89 -4.24
N CYS A 101 7.14 -6.79 -5.54
CA CYS A 101 8.20 -6.45 -6.49
C CYS A 101 8.74 -5.03 -6.27
N ALA A 102 7.85 -4.05 -6.03
CA ALA A 102 8.21 -2.67 -5.76
C ALA A 102 9.08 -2.55 -4.50
N VAL A 103 8.64 -3.16 -3.38
CA VAL A 103 9.42 -3.20 -2.12
C VAL A 103 10.81 -3.78 -2.33
N LYS A 104 10.91 -4.86 -3.13
CA LYS A 104 12.19 -5.50 -3.40
C LYS A 104 13.13 -4.63 -4.24
N ILE A 105 12.61 -3.99 -5.30
CA ILE A 105 13.37 -3.04 -6.11
C ILE A 105 13.80 -1.85 -5.26
N GLN A 106 12.92 -1.37 -4.36
CA GLN A 106 13.26 -0.29 -3.44
C GLN A 106 14.40 -0.72 -2.51
N GLY A 107 14.33 -1.89 -1.87
CA GLY A 107 15.43 -2.40 -1.05
C GLY A 107 16.76 -2.48 -1.81
N GLU A 108 16.75 -2.95 -3.06
CA GLU A 108 17.96 -3.07 -3.89
C GLU A 108 18.52 -1.72 -4.36
N THR A 109 17.66 -0.74 -4.59
CA THR A 109 18.05 0.62 -5.00
C THR A 109 18.36 1.53 -3.81
N GLN A 110 18.17 1.05 -2.58
CA GLN A 110 18.40 1.84 -1.37
C GLN A 110 19.82 2.41 -1.28
N PRO A 111 20.89 1.64 -1.57
CA PRO A 111 22.25 2.19 -1.53
C PRO A 111 22.43 3.38 -2.50
N LEU A 112 21.81 3.32 -3.69
CA LEU A 112 21.85 4.42 -4.68
C LEU A 112 21.21 5.70 -4.14
N ARG A 113 20.11 5.56 -3.38
CA ARG A 113 19.46 6.71 -2.73
C ARG A 113 20.29 7.25 -1.57
N ASP A 114 20.83 6.37 -0.72
CA ASP A 114 21.65 6.77 0.44
C ASP A 114 22.93 7.52 0.01
N SER A 115 23.56 7.06 -1.07
CA SER A 115 24.69 7.73 -1.71
C SER A 115 24.35 9.14 -2.18
N LYS A 116 23.18 9.30 -2.83
CA LYS A 116 22.72 10.60 -3.32
C LYS A 116 22.35 11.56 -2.19
N SER A 117 21.76 11.06 -1.10
CA SER A 117 21.35 11.89 0.04
C SER A 117 22.52 12.30 0.94
N ARG A 118 23.53 11.44 1.11
CA ARG A 118 24.72 11.71 1.93
C ARG A 118 25.85 12.41 1.19
N GLY A 119 25.76 12.53 -0.14
CA GLY A 119 26.83 13.10 -0.97
C GLY A 119 28.04 12.18 -1.13
N GLU A 120 27.93 10.92 -0.70
CA GLU A 120 29.00 9.93 -0.79
C GLU A 120 29.00 9.24 -2.16
N ARG A 121 30.19 8.97 -2.73
CA ARG A 121 30.30 8.22 -3.99
C ARG A 121 30.15 6.73 -3.74
N LEU A 122 29.09 6.13 -4.28
CA LEU A 122 29.06 4.68 -4.50
C LEU A 122 30.14 4.24 -5.48
N GLY A 123 30.92 3.24 -5.08
CA GLY A 123 31.87 2.56 -5.97
C GLY A 123 31.18 1.90 -7.17
N THR A 124 31.89 1.81 -8.29
CA THR A 124 31.40 1.26 -9.57
C THR A 124 30.91 -0.18 -9.43
N VAL A 125 31.66 -1.01 -8.72
CA VAL A 125 31.33 -2.43 -8.48
C VAL A 125 29.97 -2.60 -7.80
N LEU A 126 29.66 -1.75 -6.80
CA LEU A 126 28.38 -1.85 -6.10
C LEU A 126 27.22 -1.36 -6.98
N LYS A 127 27.44 -0.30 -7.77
CA LYS A 127 26.44 0.16 -8.76
C LYS A 127 26.13 -0.93 -9.79
N GLU A 128 27.17 -1.56 -10.35
CA GLU A 128 27.03 -2.64 -11.33
C GLU A 128 26.23 -3.82 -10.75
N LYS A 129 26.57 -4.28 -9.54
CA LYS A 129 25.83 -5.35 -8.85
C LYS A 129 24.35 -5.02 -8.67
N ILE A 130 24.02 -3.77 -8.36
CA ILE A 130 22.63 -3.32 -8.24
C ILE A 130 21.94 -3.37 -9.61
N PHE A 131 22.55 -2.83 -10.67
CA PHE A 131 21.98 -2.87 -12.01
C PHE A 131 21.80 -4.29 -12.55
N GLU A 132 22.74 -5.19 -12.28
CA GLU A 132 22.59 -6.61 -12.62
C GLU A 132 21.43 -7.26 -11.87
N ALA A 133 21.27 -6.97 -10.57
CA ALA A 133 20.15 -7.50 -9.78
C ALA A 133 18.81 -7.02 -10.35
N LEU A 134 18.69 -5.74 -10.70
CA LEU A 134 17.52 -5.18 -11.37
C LEU A 134 17.27 -5.85 -12.73
N GLY A 135 18.33 -6.03 -13.53
CA GLY A 135 18.29 -6.73 -14.81
C GLY A 135 17.75 -8.17 -14.67
N ARG A 136 18.26 -8.93 -13.71
CA ARG A 136 17.80 -10.30 -13.40
C ARG A 136 16.31 -10.36 -13.05
N ARG A 137 15.77 -9.31 -12.41
CA ARG A 137 14.37 -9.27 -11.98
C ARG A 137 13.40 -8.76 -13.04
N ARG A 138 13.88 -7.98 -14.02
CA ARG A 138 13.04 -7.30 -15.01
C ARG A 138 11.99 -8.20 -15.64
N LYS A 139 12.39 -9.40 -16.11
CA LYS A 139 11.47 -10.36 -16.76
C LYS A 139 10.31 -10.77 -15.84
N THR A 140 10.60 -11.09 -14.59
CA THR A 140 9.59 -11.49 -13.60
C THR A 140 8.66 -10.31 -13.27
N VAL A 141 9.21 -9.12 -13.08
CA VAL A 141 8.43 -7.92 -12.77
C VAL A 141 7.50 -7.56 -13.92
N VAL A 142 7.99 -7.58 -15.17
CA VAL A 142 7.17 -7.34 -16.36
C VAL A 142 6.01 -8.35 -16.45
N LYS A 143 6.26 -9.62 -16.14
CA LYS A 143 5.19 -10.64 -16.11
C LYS A 143 4.11 -10.32 -15.07
N VAL A 144 4.51 -9.96 -13.85
CA VAL A 144 3.58 -9.58 -12.77
C VAL A 144 2.81 -8.30 -13.13
N LEU A 145 3.51 -7.31 -13.68
CA LEU A 145 2.94 -6.04 -14.12
C LEU A 145 1.88 -6.22 -15.21
N ASN A 146 2.18 -7.01 -16.24
CA ASN A 146 1.23 -7.31 -17.31
C ASN A 146 0.02 -8.07 -16.77
N THR A 147 0.25 -9.00 -15.83
CA THR A 147 -0.84 -9.74 -15.17
C THR A 147 -1.78 -8.80 -14.43
N PHE A 148 -1.24 -7.84 -13.67
CA PHE A 148 -2.03 -6.81 -12.98
C PHE A 148 -2.79 -5.92 -13.99
N CYS A 149 -2.11 -5.37 -15.00
CA CYS A 149 -2.72 -4.47 -15.97
C CYS A 149 -3.86 -5.14 -16.75
N ASN A 150 -3.67 -6.40 -17.17
CA ASN A 150 -4.70 -7.16 -17.86
C ASN A 150 -5.90 -7.43 -16.95
N ARG A 151 -5.67 -7.95 -15.74
CA ARG A 151 -6.75 -8.19 -14.76
C ARG A 151 -7.53 -6.93 -14.42
N ARG A 152 -6.85 -5.78 -14.32
CA ARG A 152 -7.49 -4.49 -14.06
C ARG A 152 -8.38 -4.10 -15.22
N LYS A 153 -7.85 -4.16 -16.45
CA LYS A 153 -8.61 -3.86 -17.66
C LYS A 153 -9.84 -4.76 -17.79
N ASP A 154 -9.68 -6.07 -17.60
CA ASP A 154 -10.78 -7.04 -17.70
C ASP A 154 -11.87 -6.76 -16.65
N TYR A 155 -11.46 -6.49 -15.40
CA TYR A 155 -12.39 -6.16 -14.32
C TYR A 155 -13.17 -4.87 -14.61
N LEU A 156 -12.47 -3.79 -14.96
CA LEU A 156 -13.10 -2.49 -15.24
C LEU A 156 -14.04 -2.59 -16.45
N THR A 157 -13.62 -3.27 -17.51
CA THR A 157 -14.46 -3.47 -18.70
C THR A 157 -15.78 -4.19 -18.37
N LYS A 158 -15.75 -5.19 -17.48
CA LYS A 158 -16.93 -6.00 -17.14
C LYS A 158 -17.79 -5.42 -16.01
N TYR A 159 -17.19 -4.73 -15.03
CA TYR A 159 -17.86 -4.40 -13.77
C TYR A 159 -17.83 -2.92 -13.37
N ALA A 160 -17.01 -2.08 -14.02
CA ALA A 160 -16.89 -0.65 -13.76
C ALA A 160 -16.43 0.11 -15.03
N PRO A 161 -17.22 0.07 -16.12
CA PRO A 161 -16.81 0.61 -17.42
C PRO A 161 -16.63 2.13 -17.41
N ASP A 162 -17.35 2.82 -16.53
CA ASP A 162 -17.22 4.25 -16.24
C ASP A 162 -15.82 4.63 -15.72
N GLN A 163 -15.15 3.72 -15.03
CA GLN A 163 -13.80 3.93 -14.48
C GLN A 163 -12.68 3.58 -15.45
N LEU A 164 -12.97 2.87 -16.56
CA LEU A 164 -11.95 2.36 -17.49
C LEU A 164 -11.10 3.48 -18.13
N GLY A 165 -11.71 4.64 -18.38
CA GLY A 165 -11.06 5.79 -19.03
C GLY A 165 -10.28 6.72 -18.10
N LEU A 166 -10.30 6.48 -16.79
CA LEU A 166 -9.65 7.37 -15.83
C LEU A 166 -8.11 7.30 -15.97
N PRO A 167 -7.39 8.43 -15.87
CA PRO A 167 -5.92 8.45 -15.97
C PRO A 167 -5.21 7.49 -15.00
N GLU A 168 -5.77 7.30 -13.81
CA GLU A 168 -5.26 6.41 -12.75
C GLU A 168 -5.34 4.91 -13.14
N ASN A 169 -6.28 4.56 -14.02
CA ASN A 169 -6.54 3.19 -14.46
C ASN A 169 -5.77 2.78 -15.73
N ARG A 170 -5.02 3.71 -16.33
CA ARG A 170 -4.20 3.43 -17.52
C ARG A 170 -3.12 2.38 -17.22
N ALA A 171 -2.84 1.50 -18.19
CA ALA A 171 -1.76 0.54 -18.07
C ALA A 171 -0.42 1.25 -17.80
N ILE A 172 0.33 0.77 -16.82
CA ILE A 172 1.64 1.32 -16.46
C ILE A 172 2.74 0.45 -17.09
N THR A 173 3.76 1.11 -17.61
CA THR A 173 4.95 0.47 -18.17
C THR A 173 5.95 0.09 -17.08
N TYR A 174 6.94 -0.75 -17.41
CA TYR A 174 8.00 -1.09 -16.46
C TYR A 174 8.80 0.15 -16.02
N ASP A 175 9.07 1.08 -16.93
CA ASP A 175 9.82 2.30 -16.63
C ASP A 175 9.05 3.21 -15.66
N GLU A 176 7.75 3.41 -15.90
CA GLU A 176 6.87 4.13 -14.98
C GLU A 176 6.80 3.40 -13.62
N PHE A 177 6.62 2.09 -13.63
CA PHE A 177 6.59 1.27 -12.42
C PHE A 177 7.85 1.42 -11.57
N THR A 178 9.05 1.46 -12.18
CA THR A 178 10.30 1.64 -11.43
C THR A 178 10.47 3.01 -10.78
N LYS A 179 9.66 4.00 -11.19
CA LYS A 179 9.67 5.35 -10.63
C LYS A 179 8.64 5.54 -9.51
N LEU A 180 7.67 4.64 -9.40
CA LEU A 180 6.67 4.68 -8.33
C LEU A 180 7.35 4.54 -6.97
N GLN A 181 7.05 5.48 -6.07
CA GLN A 181 7.39 5.35 -4.67
C GLN A 181 6.39 4.45 -3.95
N LEU A 182 6.75 3.91 -2.79
CA LEU A 182 5.83 3.07 -2.00
C LEU A 182 4.68 3.85 -1.35
N ASP A 183 4.81 5.17 -1.22
CA ASP A 183 3.77 6.09 -0.75
C ASP A 183 2.94 6.70 -1.89
N ASP A 184 3.18 6.28 -3.13
CA ASP A 184 2.41 6.74 -4.29
C ASP A 184 0.92 6.34 -4.15
N PRO A 185 -0.04 7.25 -4.44
CA PRO A 185 -1.47 6.94 -4.43
C PRO A 185 -1.87 5.75 -5.30
N PHE A 186 -1.04 5.38 -6.30
CA PHE A 186 -1.18 4.13 -7.04
C PHE A 186 -1.35 2.92 -6.13
N TRP A 187 -0.77 2.89 -4.93
CA TRP A 187 -0.93 1.79 -3.99
C TRP A 187 -2.22 1.85 -3.16
N ASN A 188 -2.89 3.00 -3.13
CA ASN A 188 -4.14 3.23 -2.40
C ASN A 188 -5.35 2.78 -3.24
N ASP A 189 -5.65 1.48 -3.20
CA ASP A 189 -6.77 0.93 -3.95
C ASP A 189 -8.05 0.87 -3.11
N ALA A 190 -8.59 2.05 -2.79
CA ALA A 190 -9.93 2.16 -2.22
C ALA A 190 -10.97 1.33 -3.02
N TYR A 191 -10.82 1.26 -4.36
CA TYR A 191 -11.70 0.50 -5.24
C TYR A 191 -11.47 -1.03 -5.26
N LEU A 192 -10.32 -1.53 -4.82
CA LEU A 192 -10.10 -2.99 -4.67
C LEU A 192 -10.54 -3.53 -3.31
N SER A 193 -10.95 -2.65 -2.41
CA SER A 193 -11.53 -3.02 -1.13
C SER A 193 -12.84 -3.81 -1.37
N PHE A 194 -12.86 -5.09 -1.02
CA PHE A 194 -14.13 -5.81 -0.83
C PHE A 194 -14.93 -5.24 0.34
N SER A 195 -14.27 -4.46 1.20
CA SER A 195 -14.87 -3.80 2.34
C SER A 195 -15.65 -2.55 1.88
N LYS A 196 -16.86 -2.41 2.41
CA LYS A 196 -17.67 -1.19 2.35
C LYS A 196 -17.53 -0.36 3.63
N ASP A 197 -16.59 -0.73 4.50
CA ASP A 197 -16.38 -0.06 5.77
C ASP A 197 -15.85 1.37 5.53
N PRO A 198 -16.05 2.30 6.48
CA PRO A 198 -15.70 3.71 6.30
C PRO A 198 -14.26 3.94 5.84
N TRP A 199 -13.28 3.18 6.36
CA TRP A 199 -11.88 3.26 5.94
C TRP A 199 -11.65 3.01 4.45
N ALA A 200 -12.51 2.21 3.81
CA ALA A 200 -12.37 1.78 2.42
C ALA A 200 -13.02 2.76 1.43
N VAL A 201 -14.13 3.41 1.83
CA VAL A 201 -15.00 4.14 0.89
C VAL A 201 -15.18 5.63 1.19
N ASP A 202 -14.82 6.11 2.39
CA ASP A 202 -14.95 7.52 2.76
C ASP A 202 -13.60 8.26 2.66
N PRO A 203 -13.43 9.22 1.71
CA PRO A 203 -12.21 10.00 1.56
C PRO A 203 -11.83 10.81 2.80
N THR A 204 -12.81 11.25 3.61
CA THR A 204 -12.57 12.00 4.85
C THR A 204 -11.94 11.11 5.91
N VAL A 205 -12.44 9.87 6.02
CA VAL A 205 -11.86 8.85 6.92
C VAL A 205 -10.45 8.49 6.48
N GLN A 206 -10.23 8.28 5.18
CA GLN A 206 -8.90 7.99 4.64
C GLN A 206 -7.91 9.13 4.90
N THR A 207 -8.31 10.37 4.61
CA THR A 207 -7.49 11.55 4.89
C THR A 207 -7.18 11.66 6.38
N GLY A 208 -8.15 11.37 7.24
CA GLY A 208 -7.99 11.34 8.70
C GLY A 208 -6.98 10.30 9.17
N ILE A 209 -7.08 9.07 8.66
CA ILE A 209 -6.14 7.99 8.92
C ILE A 209 -4.73 8.41 8.48
N HIS A 210 -4.56 8.91 7.25
CA HIS A 210 -3.26 9.32 6.74
C HIS A 210 -2.64 10.47 7.55
N ALA A 211 -3.44 11.47 7.93
CA ALA A 211 -2.98 12.58 8.75
C ALA A 211 -2.52 12.12 10.15
N LEU A 212 -3.26 11.20 10.78
CA LEU A 212 -2.87 10.59 12.06
C LEU A 212 -1.57 9.79 11.94
N LEU A 213 -1.46 8.91 10.94
CA LEU A 213 -0.26 8.10 10.74
C LEU A 213 0.97 8.95 10.42
N ARG A 214 0.81 10.01 9.64
CA ARG A 214 1.90 10.96 9.34
C ARG A 214 2.33 11.72 10.59
N MET A 215 1.38 12.10 11.45
CA MET A 215 1.68 12.73 12.73
C MET A 215 2.43 11.77 13.67
N ASP A 216 1.99 10.52 13.79
CA ASP A 216 2.64 9.49 14.61
C ASP A 216 4.07 9.21 14.11
N CYS A 217 4.25 9.05 12.79
CA CYS A 217 5.56 8.84 12.18
C CYS A 217 6.51 10.03 12.42
N ALA A 218 6.01 11.26 12.28
CA ALA A 218 6.81 12.45 12.57
C ALA A 218 7.18 12.56 14.07
N ASN A 219 6.32 12.10 14.97
CA ASN A 219 6.65 11.99 16.39
C ASN A 219 7.78 10.97 16.64
N GLU A 220 7.69 9.79 16.03
CA GLU A 220 8.73 8.76 16.11
C GLU A 220 10.07 9.24 15.54
N GLU A 221 10.08 9.89 14.38
CA GLU A 221 11.28 10.46 13.77
C GLU A 221 11.93 11.50 14.70
N LEU A 222 11.15 12.38 15.33
CA LEU A 222 11.68 13.35 16.28
C LEU A 222 12.33 12.69 17.50
N VAL A 223 11.74 11.61 18.02
CA VAL A 223 12.33 10.82 19.11
C VAL A 223 13.64 10.18 18.66
N GLN A 224 13.67 9.58 17.46
CA GLN A 224 14.90 8.99 16.91
C GLN A 224 16.00 10.02 16.72
N LEU A 225 15.70 11.17 16.09
CA LEU A 225 16.64 12.28 15.91
C LEU A 225 17.17 12.83 17.24
N THR A 226 16.32 12.88 18.27
CA THR A 226 16.73 13.30 19.62
C THR A 226 17.72 12.31 20.23
N ASN A 227 17.47 11.02 20.07
CA ASN A 227 18.36 9.96 20.54
C ASN A 227 19.70 9.96 19.79
N GLU A 228 19.67 10.15 18.47
CA GLU A 228 20.88 10.28 17.64
C GLU A 228 21.70 11.50 18.05
N LEU A 229 21.06 12.66 18.26
CA LEU A 229 21.74 13.87 18.74
C LEU A 229 22.43 13.62 20.09
N ARG A 230 21.76 12.96 21.03
CA ARG A 230 22.35 12.61 22.34
C ARG A 230 23.55 11.69 22.18
N ARG A 231 23.49 10.70 21.28
CA ARG A 231 24.63 9.79 20.98
C ARG A 231 25.80 10.55 20.37
N CYS A 232 25.55 11.43 19.41
CA CYS A 232 26.61 12.27 18.81
C CYS A 232 27.32 13.15 19.84
N VAL A 233 26.56 13.80 20.74
CA VAL A 233 27.15 14.60 21.82
C VAL A 233 27.95 13.73 22.79
N SER A 234 27.44 12.56 23.17
CA SER A 234 28.17 11.62 24.04
C SER A 234 29.47 11.15 23.40
N TRP A 235 29.50 10.86 22.10
CA TRP A 235 30.73 10.51 21.40
C TRP A 235 31.72 11.67 21.30
N GLY A 236 31.23 12.90 21.15
CA GLY A 236 32.07 14.10 21.12
C GLY A 236 32.72 14.47 22.47
N ILE A 237 32.21 13.97 23.59
CA ILE A 237 32.80 14.15 24.93
C ILE A 237 33.90 13.09 25.21
N HIS A 238 33.93 12.00 24.43
CA HIS A 238 34.91 10.91 24.56
C HIS A 238 36.07 11.00 23.54
N LEU A 239 36.27 12.17 22.94
CA LEU A 239 37.39 12.56 22.06
C LEU A 239 38.17 13.70 22.71
#